data_AF-A0A2N3T8C2-F1
#
_entry.id   AF-A0A2N3T8C2-F1
#
_cell.length_a   1.000
_cell.length_b   1.000
_cell.length_c   1.000
_cell.angle_alpha   90.00
_cell.angle_beta   90.00
_cell.angle_gamma   90.00
#
_symmetry.space_group_name_H-M   'P 1'
#
loop_
_entity.id
_entity.type
_entity.pdbx_description
1 polymer ?
#
loop_
_entity_poly.entity_id
_entity_poly.type
_entity_poly.pdbx_seq_one_letter_code
_entity_poly.pdbx_strand_id
1 'polypeptide(L)'
;MKRLAVLLLFLFVSTLQAQHMDNDKLELIIKQNADTLNGIPGNWKFIYKETPMLCVTDETNNRMRIISPITASDNLDKDVLLDAMTANFHSALDVKYAITNKILWSVYIHPLKELTEEQVNSAISQVYYAAKTFGSTFSSTELIFGTGNAKGKSKEVIPEEKTREF
;
A
#
# COMPACT_ATOMS: atom_id res chain seq x y z
N MET A 1 -30.55 -59.21 5.23
CA MET A 1 -29.75 -58.68 4.11
C MET A 1 -30.26 -57.29 3.75
N LYS A 2 -29.37 -56.29 3.94
CA LYS A 2 -29.20 -55.02 3.21
C LYS A 2 -30.45 -54.28 2.71
N ARG A 3 -30.59 -53.01 3.11
CA ARG A 3 -30.97 -51.81 2.32
C ARG A 3 -31.49 -50.74 3.29
N LEU A 4 -31.18 -49.46 3.23
CA LEU A 4 -30.27 -48.66 2.40
C LEU A 4 -30.26 -47.30 3.14
N ALA A 5 -29.18 -46.97 3.85
CA ALA A 5 -29.06 -45.65 4.48
C ALA A 5 -28.66 -44.64 3.38
N VAL A 6 -29.58 -43.78 2.97
CA VAL A 6 -29.29 -42.68 2.05
C VAL A 6 -28.72 -41.54 2.89
N LEU A 7 -27.39 -41.41 2.89
CA LEU A 7 -26.69 -40.28 3.47
C LEU A 7 -26.71 -39.15 2.43
N LEU A 8 -27.55 -38.14 2.65
CA LEU A 8 -27.58 -36.91 1.86
C LEU A 8 -26.37 -36.06 2.24
N LEU A 9 -25.30 -36.16 1.47
CA LEU A 9 -24.13 -35.28 1.55
C LEU A 9 -24.51 -33.93 0.95
N PHE A 10 -24.88 -32.96 1.80
CA PHE A 10 -25.01 -31.57 1.39
C PHE A 10 -23.61 -31.02 1.07
N LEU A 11 -23.26 -31.03 -0.22
CA LEU A 11 -22.15 -30.24 -0.74
C LEU A 11 -22.56 -28.77 -0.65
N PHE A 12 -22.08 -28.08 0.38
CA PHE A 12 -22.09 -26.61 0.44
C PHE A 12 -21.17 -26.10 -0.67
N VAL A 13 -21.74 -25.83 -1.85
CA VAL A 13 -21.05 -25.06 -2.88
C VAL A 13 -21.08 -23.62 -2.40
N SER A 14 -20.06 -23.21 -1.65
CA SER A 14 -19.79 -21.80 -1.42
C SER A 14 -19.47 -21.19 -2.78
N THR A 15 -20.40 -20.41 -3.32
CA THR A 15 -20.10 -19.52 -4.44
C THR A 15 -19.09 -18.51 -3.94
N LEU A 16 -17.80 -18.76 -4.20
CA LEU A 16 -16.78 -17.72 -4.18
C LEU A 16 -17.24 -16.64 -5.16
N GLN A 17 -17.91 -15.60 -4.66
CA GLN A 17 -18.02 -14.37 -5.44
C GLN A 17 -16.58 -13.94 -5.69
N ALA A 18 -16.16 -13.94 -6.95
CA ALA A 18 -14.95 -13.25 -7.35
C ALA A 18 -15.08 -11.81 -6.81
N GLN A 19 -14.23 -11.44 -5.86
CA GLN A 19 -14.20 -10.08 -5.34
C GLN A 19 -13.90 -9.16 -6.53
N HIS A 20 -14.86 -8.30 -6.84
CA HIS A 20 -14.73 -7.26 -7.86
C HIS A 20 -14.93 -5.93 -7.16
N MET A 21 -13.83 -5.20 -6.97
CA MET A 21 -13.85 -3.85 -6.42
C MET A 21 -14.20 -2.86 -7.52
N ASP A 22 -15.05 -1.90 -7.16
CA ASP A 22 -15.49 -0.77 -7.99
C ASP A 22 -15.37 0.52 -7.17
N ASN A 23 -15.61 1.67 -7.80
CA ASN A 23 -15.50 2.95 -7.13
C ASN A 23 -16.50 3.12 -5.98
N ASP A 24 -17.71 2.56 -6.07
CA ASP A 24 -18.75 2.69 -5.04
C ASP A 24 -18.36 1.94 -3.76
N LYS A 25 -17.88 0.70 -3.88
CA LYS A 25 -17.36 -0.09 -2.75
C LYS A 25 -16.11 0.54 -2.16
N LEU A 26 -15.20 1.01 -3.01
CA LEU A 26 -13.98 1.66 -2.56
C LEU A 26 -14.29 2.92 -1.75
N GLU A 27 -15.24 3.74 -2.20
CA GLU A 27 -15.70 4.93 -1.47
C GLU A 27 -16.24 4.56 -0.07
N LEU A 28 -17.07 3.52 0.01
CA LEU A 28 -17.63 3.06 1.28
C LEU A 28 -16.53 2.66 2.27
N ILE A 29 -15.51 1.93 1.82
CA ILE A 29 -14.39 1.49 2.67
C ILE A 29 -13.55 2.69 3.11
N ILE A 30 -13.26 3.63 2.20
CA ILE A 30 -12.54 4.87 2.55
C ILE A 30 -13.33 5.64 3.61
N LYS A 31 -14.64 5.78 3.44
CA LYS A 31 -15.52 6.48 4.38
C LYS A 31 -15.53 5.86 5.78
N GLN A 32 -15.40 4.54 5.88
CA GLN A 32 -15.33 3.84 7.17
C GLN A 32 -14.02 4.10 7.93
N ASN A 33 -12.94 4.42 7.21
CA ASN A 33 -11.63 4.67 7.80
C ASN A 33 -11.33 6.16 8.00
N ALA A 34 -11.94 7.03 7.20
CA ALA A 34 -11.58 8.44 7.14
C ALA A 34 -12.32 9.31 8.16
N ASP A 35 -11.60 10.28 8.73
CA ASP A 35 -12.17 11.33 9.58
C ASP A 35 -13.05 12.29 8.76
N THR A 36 -12.62 12.58 7.52
CA THR A 36 -13.37 13.37 6.54
C THR A 36 -13.15 12.79 5.15
N LEU A 37 -14.15 12.89 4.28
CA LEU A 37 -14.11 12.42 2.90
C LEU A 37 -14.77 13.46 1.99
N ASN A 38 -14.05 13.88 0.96
CA ASN A 38 -14.54 14.79 -0.08
C ASN A 38 -14.11 14.27 -1.46
N GLY A 39 -14.84 14.68 -2.50
CA GLY A 39 -14.49 14.34 -3.88
C GLY A 39 -15.65 13.72 -4.63
N ILE A 40 -15.32 12.96 -5.67
CA ILE A 40 -16.27 12.25 -6.54
C ILE A 40 -15.77 10.82 -6.75
N PRO A 41 -16.61 9.88 -7.20
CA PRO A 41 -16.18 8.53 -7.53
C PRO A 41 -14.92 8.50 -8.39
N GLY A 42 -13.90 7.78 -7.92
CA GLY A 42 -12.58 7.66 -8.53
C GLY A 42 -11.59 8.80 -8.25
N ASN A 43 -11.98 9.82 -7.47
CA ASN A 43 -11.10 10.89 -7.02
C ASN A 43 -11.53 11.41 -5.64
N TRP A 44 -10.92 10.88 -4.60
CA TRP A 44 -11.27 11.18 -3.22
C TRP A 44 -10.11 11.77 -2.44
N LYS A 45 -10.38 12.86 -1.73
CA LYS A 45 -9.50 13.46 -0.74
C LYS A 45 -10.05 13.17 0.63
N PHE A 46 -9.23 12.62 1.51
CA PHE A 46 -9.67 12.23 2.84
C PHE A 46 -8.59 12.42 3.88
N ILE A 47 -8.99 12.49 5.15
CA ILE A 47 -8.07 12.53 6.29
C ILE A 47 -8.13 11.19 7.00
N TYR A 48 -6.96 10.61 7.28
CA TYR A 48 -6.84 9.39 8.09
C TYR A 48 -5.81 9.65 9.19
N LYS A 49 -6.22 9.65 10.46
CA LYS A 49 -5.33 9.93 11.60
C LYS A 49 -4.54 11.23 11.40
N GLU A 50 -5.27 12.30 11.11
CA GLU A 50 -4.72 13.66 10.84
C GLU A 50 -3.83 13.76 9.58
N THR A 51 -3.69 12.68 8.81
CA THR A 51 -2.82 12.65 7.63
C THR A 51 -3.65 12.83 6.35
N PRO A 52 -3.30 13.81 5.49
CA PRO A 52 -4.01 14.01 4.24
C PRO A 52 -3.71 12.89 3.24
N MET A 53 -4.77 12.36 2.64
CA MET A 53 -4.74 11.26 1.68
C MET A 53 -5.47 11.64 0.40
N LEU A 54 -5.02 11.05 -0.71
CA LEU A 54 -5.71 11.08 -1.99
C LEU A 54 -5.83 9.66 -2.53
N CYS A 55 -7.04 9.24 -2.87
CA CYS A 55 -7.30 8.03 -3.66
C CYS A 55 -7.73 8.44 -5.07
N VAL A 56 -7.05 7.90 -6.09
CA VAL A 56 -7.38 8.11 -7.51
C VAL A 56 -7.50 6.77 -8.20
N THR A 57 -8.53 6.60 -9.02
CA THR A 57 -8.70 5.40 -9.85
C THR A 57 -8.78 5.75 -11.33
N ASP A 58 -8.50 4.74 -12.13
CA ASP A 58 -8.79 4.68 -13.56
C ASP A 58 -9.41 3.30 -13.82
N GLU A 59 -10.74 3.27 -13.89
CA GLU A 59 -11.50 2.03 -14.10
C GLU A 59 -11.25 1.42 -15.48
N THR A 60 -10.96 2.27 -16.48
CA THR A 60 -10.71 1.85 -17.85
C THR A 60 -9.40 1.07 -17.93
N ASN A 61 -8.34 1.60 -17.32
CA ASN A 61 -7.02 0.98 -17.31
C ASN A 61 -6.78 0.06 -16.10
N ASN A 62 -7.80 -0.16 -15.27
CA ASN A 62 -7.75 -0.97 -14.06
C ASN A 62 -6.58 -0.56 -13.15
N ARG A 63 -6.61 0.68 -12.66
CA ARG A 63 -5.61 1.24 -11.75
C ARG A 63 -6.25 1.94 -10.58
N MET A 64 -5.62 1.82 -9.43
CA MET A 64 -5.94 2.54 -8.20
C MET A 64 -4.61 3.00 -7.59
N ARG A 65 -4.59 4.21 -7.03
CA ARG A 65 -3.51 4.69 -6.17
C ARG A 65 -4.08 5.34 -4.91
N ILE A 66 -3.54 5.00 -3.76
CA ILE A 66 -3.70 5.75 -2.51
C ILE A 66 -2.36 6.41 -2.21
N ILE A 67 -2.37 7.72 -2.01
CA ILE A 67 -1.14 8.49 -1.82
C ILE A 67 -1.28 9.50 -0.68
N SER A 68 -0.16 9.83 -0.05
CA SER A 68 -0.05 10.91 0.92
C SER A 68 1.17 11.78 0.62
N PRO A 69 1.05 13.11 0.63
CA PRO A 69 2.21 14.00 0.52
C PRO A 69 3.00 13.96 1.83
N ILE A 70 4.33 13.88 1.73
CA ILE A 70 5.24 13.82 2.88
C ILE A 70 5.92 15.18 3.09
N THR A 71 6.70 15.61 2.10
CA THR A 71 7.47 16.86 2.18
C THR A 71 7.85 17.36 0.78
N ALA A 72 8.28 18.61 0.68
CA ALA A 72 8.86 19.12 -0.56
C ALA A 72 10.18 18.40 -0.88
N SER A 73 10.37 17.99 -2.13
CA SER A 73 11.60 17.29 -2.55
C SER A 73 12.84 18.17 -2.41
N ASP A 74 12.68 19.48 -2.52
CA ASP A 74 13.77 20.46 -2.42
C ASP A 74 14.37 20.51 -1.00
N ASN A 75 13.67 19.96 0.00
CA ASN A 75 14.13 19.85 1.38
C ASN A 75 14.90 18.55 1.67
N LEU A 76 15.02 17.64 0.69
CA LEU A 76 15.62 16.32 0.90
C LEU A 76 17.10 16.33 0.54
N ASP A 77 17.94 15.92 1.50
CA ASP A 77 19.33 15.62 1.19
C ASP A 77 19.46 14.28 0.43
N LYS A 78 20.65 14.07 -0.15
CA LYS A 78 20.92 12.88 -0.97
C LYS A 78 20.92 11.58 -0.16
N ASP A 79 21.30 11.61 1.11
CA ASP A 79 21.36 10.41 1.93
C ASP A 79 19.95 9.95 2.30
N VAL A 80 19.05 10.87 2.68
CA VAL A 80 17.62 10.57 2.93
C VAL A 80 16.94 10.02 1.68
N LEU A 81 17.27 10.53 0.49
CA LEU A 81 16.75 9.98 -0.77
C LEU A 81 17.24 8.54 -1.01
N LEU A 82 18.52 8.26 -0.74
CA LEU A 82 19.07 6.91 -0.87
C LEU A 82 18.48 5.94 0.14
N ASP A 83 18.25 6.40 1.37
CA ASP A 83 17.58 5.63 2.42
C ASP A 83 16.13 5.31 2.01
N ALA A 84 15.41 6.27 1.43
CA ALA A 84 14.07 6.02 0.89
C ALA A 84 14.07 5.00 -0.28
N MET A 85 15.07 5.04 -1.15
CA MET A 85 15.22 4.04 -2.23
C MET A 85 15.55 2.65 -1.67
N THR A 86 16.38 2.57 -0.64
CA THR A 86 16.69 1.32 0.06
C THR A 86 15.45 0.78 0.77
N ALA A 87 14.67 1.65 1.42
CA ALA A 87 13.42 1.31 2.07
C ALA A 87 12.37 0.78 1.09
N ASN A 88 12.29 1.34 -0.12
CA ASN A 88 11.42 0.83 -1.20
C ASN A 88 11.68 -0.64 -1.55
N PHE A 89 12.89 -1.14 -1.31
CA PHE A 89 13.24 -2.55 -1.53
C PHE A 89 12.97 -3.43 -0.29
N HIS A 90 13.00 -2.85 0.91
CA HIS A 90 12.90 -3.59 2.17
C HIS A 90 11.67 -3.22 3.00
N SER A 91 11.71 -2.09 3.70
CA SER A 91 10.81 -1.76 4.81
C SER A 91 9.50 -1.09 4.41
N ALA A 92 9.42 -0.53 3.19
CA ALA A 92 8.21 0.11 2.68
C ALA A 92 7.19 -0.89 2.09
N LEU A 93 7.59 -2.16 1.91
CA LEU A 93 6.74 -3.26 1.43
C LEU A 93 5.99 -2.89 0.13
N ASP A 94 4.65 -2.81 0.18
CA ASP A 94 3.80 -2.52 -0.96
C ASP A 94 3.79 -1.02 -1.33
N VAL A 95 4.26 -0.17 -0.41
CA VAL A 95 4.32 1.28 -0.60
C VAL A 95 5.66 1.68 -1.20
N LYS A 96 5.64 2.74 -2.00
CA LYS A 96 6.83 3.38 -2.57
C LYS A 96 6.90 4.84 -2.17
N TYR A 97 8.09 5.29 -1.81
CA TYR A 97 8.46 6.70 -1.80
C TYR A 97 8.74 7.16 -3.24
N ALA A 98 7.99 8.14 -3.72
CA ALA A 98 8.10 8.64 -5.09
C ALA A 98 7.99 10.16 -5.15
N ILE A 99 8.74 10.81 -6.04
CA ILE A 99 8.73 12.27 -6.21
C ILE A 99 7.95 12.63 -7.47
N THR A 100 7.02 13.57 -7.33
CA THR A 100 6.38 14.25 -8.47
C THR A 100 5.93 15.65 -8.05
N ASN A 101 5.96 16.59 -8.99
CA ASN A 101 5.61 17.99 -8.75
C ASN A 101 6.32 18.61 -7.54
N LYS A 102 7.61 18.30 -7.38
CA LYS A 102 8.46 18.73 -6.25
C LYS A 102 7.97 18.29 -4.86
N ILE A 103 7.15 17.25 -4.78
CA ILE A 103 6.67 16.69 -3.53
C ILE A 103 7.11 15.22 -3.49
N LEU A 104 7.61 14.79 -2.35
CA LEU A 104 7.78 13.38 -2.02
C LEU A 104 6.45 12.82 -1.50
N TRP A 105 6.05 11.69 -2.05
CA TRP A 105 4.80 11.00 -1.74
C TRP A 105 5.08 9.62 -1.16
N SER A 106 4.24 9.21 -0.22
CA SER A 106 3.96 7.80 0.09
C SER A 106 2.91 7.31 -0.91
N VAL A 107 3.17 6.20 -1.61
CA VAL A 107 2.35 5.75 -2.74
C VAL A 107 2.10 4.25 -2.68
N TYR A 108 0.83 3.86 -2.60
CA TYR A 108 0.38 2.50 -2.87
C TYR A 108 -0.32 2.46 -4.23
N ILE A 109 0.02 1.48 -5.08
CA ILE A 109 -0.56 1.32 -6.41
C ILE A 109 -1.01 -0.12 -6.58
N HIS A 110 -2.24 -0.32 -7.03
CA HIS A 110 -2.78 -1.66 -7.29
C HIS A 110 -3.81 -1.63 -8.43
N PRO A 111 -4.00 -2.73 -9.17
CA PRO A 111 -5.18 -2.91 -10.02
C PRO A 111 -6.48 -2.76 -9.23
N LEU A 112 -7.43 -1.96 -9.74
CA LEU A 112 -8.66 -1.65 -8.99
C LEU A 112 -9.48 -2.92 -8.76
N LYS A 113 -9.81 -3.65 -9.82
CA LYS A 113 -10.78 -4.75 -9.83
C LYS A 113 -10.39 -5.91 -8.91
N GLU A 114 -9.10 -6.10 -8.71
CA GLU A 114 -8.47 -7.18 -7.95
C GLU A 114 -8.29 -6.84 -6.47
N LEU A 115 -8.54 -5.59 -6.07
CA LEU A 115 -8.46 -5.21 -4.65
C LEU A 115 -9.52 -5.95 -3.85
N THR A 116 -9.09 -6.56 -2.75
CA THR A 116 -9.99 -6.99 -1.69
C THR A 116 -10.25 -5.84 -0.72
N GLU A 117 -11.34 -5.91 0.05
CA GLU A 117 -11.63 -4.90 1.07
C GLU A 117 -10.52 -4.83 2.13
N GLU A 118 -9.96 -5.98 2.52
CA GLU A 118 -8.83 -6.07 3.45
C GLU A 118 -7.59 -5.37 2.89
N GLN A 119 -7.30 -5.55 1.60
CA GLN A 119 -6.19 -4.88 0.93
C GLN A 119 -6.37 -3.37 0.90
N VAL A 120 -7.60 -2.85 0.73
CA VAL A 120 -7.86 -1.39 0.79
C VAL A 120 -7.57 -0.86 2.20
N ASN A 121 -8.06 -1.53 3.24
CA ASN A 121 -7.81 -1.14 4.64
C ASN A 121 -6.30 -1.18 4.97
N SER A 122 -5.61 -2.23 4.50
CA SER A 122 -4.17 -2.37 4.62
C SER A 122 -3.44 -1.25 3.87
N ALA A 123 -3.83 -0.94 2.62
CA ALA A 123 -3.22 0.10 1.82
C ALA A 123 -3.34 1.49 2.47
N ILE A 124 -4.52 1.86 3.01
CA ILE A 124 -4.71 3.12 3.75
C ILE A 124 -3.74 3.19 4.93
N SER A 125 -3.67 2.12 5.72
CA SER A 125 -2.77 2.04 6.87
C SER A 125 -1.31 2.12 6.45
N GLN A 126 -0.92 1.40 5.39
CA GLN A 126 0.46 1.36 4.91
C GLN A 126 0.93 2.71 4.38
N VAL A 127 0.10 3.41 3.60
CA VAL A 127 0.39 4.76 3.10
C VAL A 127 0.59 5.72 4.27
N TYR A 128 -0.25 5.62 5.30
CA TYR A 128 -0.12 6.39 6.55
C TYR A 128 1.20 6.11 7.27
N TYR A 129 1.53 4.86 7.56
CA TYR A 129 2.75 4.55 8.31
C TYR A 129 4.02 4.91 7.54
N ALA A 130 4.06 4.70 6.22
CA ALA A 130 5.19 5.13 5.40
C ALA A 130 5.36 6.66 5.43
N ALA A 131 4.26 7.43 5.37
CA ALA A 131 4.34 8.88 5.53
C ALA A 131 4.79 9.28 6.95
N LYS A 132 4.26 8.62 7.98
CA LYS A 132 4.52 8.94 9.38
C LYS A 132 5.95 8.59 9.84
N THR A 133 6.53 7.52 9.31
CA THR A 133 7.85 7.01 9.70
C THR A 133 8.98 7.48 8.79
N PHE A 134 8.67 8.22 7.73
CA PHE A 134 9.67 8.81 6.85
C PHE A 134 10.70 9.64 7.66
N GLY A 135 11.98 9.46 7.35
CA GLY A 135 13.09 10.09 8.09
C GLY A 135 13.48 9.37 9.39
N SER A 136 12.83 8.25 9.72
CA SER A 136 13.19 7.40 10.86
C SER A 136 13.38 5.94 10.43
N THR A 137 12.33 5.12 10.52
CA THR A 137 12.37 3.69 10.15
C THR A 137 11.99 3.43 8.71
N PHE A 138 11.38 4.42 8.02
CA PHE A 138 10.90 4.30 6.64
C PHE A 138 10.01 3.07 6.41
N SER A 139 9.22 2.65 7.41
CA SER A 139 8.40 1.44 7.35
C SER A 139 6.92 1.75 7.08
N SER A 140 6.28 0.91 6.27
CA SER A 140 4.84 1.00 5.99
C SER A 140 3.98 0.24 7.00
N THR A 141 4.55 -0.34 8.05
CA THR A 141 3.80 -1.06 9.09
C THR A 141 4.26 -0.64 10.48
N GLU A 142 3.45 -0.89 11.51
CA GLU A 142 3.88 -0.69 12.91
C GLU A 142 5.03 -1.64 13.29
N LEU A 143 5.03 -2.84 12.71
CA LEU A 143 6.06 -3.84 12.91
C LEU A 143 7.22 -3.59 11.94
N ILE A 144 8.42 -3.42 12.48
CA ILE A 144 9.64 -3.37 11.67
C ILE A 144 10.01 -4.82 11.32
N PHE A 145 9.67 -5.26 10.11
CA PHE A 145 10.12 -6.56 9.61
C PHE A 145 11.64 -6.52 9.36
N GLY A 146 12.39 -7.42 10.01
CA GLY A 146 13.77 -7.72 9.64
C GLY A 146 14.92 -7.01 10.38
N THR A 147 14.68 -6.20 11.42
CA THR A 147 15.80 -5.55 12.15
C THR A 147 16.13 -6.24 13.47
N GLY A 148 16.85 -7.35 13.39
CA GLY A 148 17.84 -7.65 14.42
C GLY A 148 19.00 -6.65 14.27
N ASN A 149 19.07 -5.64 15.13
CA ASN A 149 20.18 -4.68 15.26
C ASN A 149 20.49 -3.79 14.03
N ALA A 150 19.65 -2.77 13.78
CA ALA A 150 20.08 -1.60 13.00
C ALA A 150 20.85 -0.60 13.89
N LYS A 151 22.00 -1.03 14.41
CA LYS A 151 23.08 -0.14 14.85
C LYS A 151 24.33 -0.52 14.07
N GLY A 152 24.71 0.30 13.10
CA GLY A 152 26.00 0.22 12.42
C GLY A 152 25.89 -0.10 10.93
N LYS A 153 26.36 0.84 10.12
CA LYS A 153 26.44 0.81 8.65
C LYS A 153 27.26 -0.38 8.13
N SER A 154 26.94 -0.81 6.91
CA SER A 154 27.91 -0.80 5.82
C SER A 154 27.17 -0.61 4.49
N LYS A 155 27.44 0.51 3.79
CA LYS A 155 27.15 0.64 2.36
C LYS A 155 28.13 -0.31 1.66
N GLU A 156 27.75 -1.57 1.48
CA GLU A 156 28.50 -2.47 0.61
C GLU A 156 28.27 -1.98 -0.83
N VAL A 157 29.24 -1.19 -1.33
CA VAL A 157 29.20 -0.68 -2.70
C VAL A 157 29.50 -1.87 -3.60
N ILE A 158 28.46 -2.46 -4.19
CA ILE A 158 28.63 -3.48 -5.23
C ILE A 158 29.36 -2.81 -6.41
N PRO A 159 30.54 -3.29 -6.83
CA PRO A 159 31.23 -2.76 -8.01
C PRO A 159 30.30 -2.78 -9.23
N GLU A 160 30.32 -1.71 -10.03
CA GLU A 160 29.41 -1.48 -11.17
C GLU A 160 29.34 -2.69 -12.13
N GLU A 161 30.45 -3.41 -12.29
CA GLU A 161 30.58 -4.60 -13.14
C GLU A 161 29.69 -5.78 -12.69
N LYS A 162 29.38 -5.89 -11.38
CA LYS A 162 28.54 -6.96 -10.83
C LYS A 162 27.04 -6.71 -10.97
N THR A 163 26.60 -5.50 -11.36
CA THR A 163 25.16 -5.22 -11.53
C THR A 163 24.53 -5.96 -12.73
N ARG A 164 25.35 -6.47 -13.66
CA ARG A 164 24.91 -7.28 -14.81
C ARG A 164 24.87 -8.78 -14.53
N GLU A 165 25.28 -9.21 -13.34
CA GLU A 165 25.29 -10.62 -12.92
C GLU A 165 24.02 -11.03 -12.16
N PHE A 166 23.07 -10.10 -11.96
CA PHE A 166 21.77 -10.33 -11.33
C PHE A 166 20.62 -10.30 -12.34
#